data_AF-M1AYU8-F1
#
_entry.id   AF-M1AYU8-F1
#
_cell.length_a   1.000
_cell.length_b   1.000
_cell.length_c   1.000
_cell.angle_alpha   90.00
_cell.angle_beta   90.00
_cell.angle_gamma   90.00
#
_symmetry.space_group_name_H-M   'P 1'
#
loop_
_entity.id
_entity.type
_entity.pdbx_description
1 polymer ?
#
loop_
_entity_poly.entity_id
_entity_poly.type
_entity_poly.pdbx_seq_one_letter_code
_entity_poly.pdbx_strand_id
1 'polypeptide(L)'
;MSSNNPSSSTGGVSAPGGGVCGGTSGSTSSGGGGGGGGGGGGPCGACKFLRRKCVAGCIFAPYFDSEQGAAHFAAVHKVFGASNVSKLLLHIPVHKRLDAVVTICYEAQARLRDPVYGCVAHIFALQQQVSIKLSTHIT
;
A
#
# COMPACT_ATOMS: atom_id res chain seq x y z
N MET A 1 -36.05 3.17 15.13
CA MET A 1 -36.38 2.08 14.19
C MET A 1 -35.05 1.55 13.66
N SER A 2 -34.59 0.51 14.36
CA SER A 2 -33.50 -0.43 14.11
C SER A 2 -32.35 -0.08 13.16
N SER A 3 -31.18 0.06 13.79
CA SER A 3 -29.85 -0.20 13.22
C SER A 3 -29.79 -1.59 12.59
N ASN A 4 -29.22 -1.72 11.40
CA ASN A 4 -28.69 -2.99 10.89
C ASN A 4 -27.31 -2.75 10.26
N ASN A 5 -26.30 -3.27 10.96
CA ASN A 5 -24.90 -3.34 10.58
C ASN A 5 -24.61 -4.79 10.14
N PRO A 6 -24.15 -5.05 8.91
CA PRO A 6 -23.70 -6.38 8.54
C PRO A 6 -22.21 -6.57 8.89
N SER A 7 -22.04 -7.41 9.90
CA SER A 7 -20.86 -7.98 10.53
C SER A 7 -19.65 -8.27 9.64
N SER A 8 -18.51 -7.77 10.11
CA SER A 8 -17.15 -8.26 9.89
C SER A 8 -17.09 -9.78 10.06
N SER A 9 -16.66 -10.49 9.03
CA SER A 9 -16.31 -11.92 9.11
C SER A 9 -14.79 -12.07 9.08
N THR A 10 -14.16 -11.87 10.23
CA THR A 10 -12.81 -12.38 10.49
C THR A 10 -12.95 -13.80 11.03
N GLY A 11 -12.86 -14.80 10.15
CA GLY A 11 -12.75 -16.21 10.53
C GLY A 11 -11.33 -16.52 10.98
N GLY A 12 -11.18 -16.97 12.23
CA GLY A 12 -9.91 -17.27 12.86
C GLY A 12 -9.49 -18.75 12.82
N VAL A 13 -8.18 -18.92 13.01
CA VAL A 13 -7.40 -19.99 13.66
C VAL A 13 -7.36 -21.41 13.09
N SER A 14 -6.12 -21.89 12.89
CA SER A 14 -5.68 -23.19 13.41
C SER A 14 -4.16 -23.20 13.59
N ALA A 15 -3.73 -23.40 14.84
CA ALA A 15 -2.38 -23.77 15.25
C ALA A 15 -2.14 -25.27 15.01
N PRO A 16 -0.87 -25.72 14.96
CA PRO A 16 -0.23 -26.38 16.11
C PRO A 16 1.18 -25.78 16.35
N GLY A 17 1.81 -25.78 17.52
CA GLY A 17 1.83 -26.73 18.62
C GLY A 17 3.28 -27.19 18.82
N GLY A 18 4.00 -26.58 19.79
CA GLY A 18 5.16 -27.13 20.50
C GLY A 18 6.53 -27.18 19.79
N GLY A 19 7.57 -26.59 20.42
CA GLY A 19 8.96 -26.95 20.10
C GLY A 19 10.04 -25.91 20.43
N VAL A 20 10.45 -25.88 21.70
CA VAL A 20 11.76 -25.47 22.28
C VAL A 20 12.33 -24.06 22.01
N CYS A 21 12.63 -23.36 23.10
CA CYS A 21 13.53 -22.22 23.14
C CYS A 21 14.99 -22.70 23.04
N GLY A 22 15.68 -22.32 21.96
CA GLY A 22 17.12 -22.49 21.80
C GLY A 22 17.71 -21.20 21.28
N GLY A 23 18.45 -20.48 22.12
CA GLY A 23 19.17 -19.28 21.70
C GLY A 23 20.40 -19.65 20.88
N THR A 24 20.71 -18.85 19.86
CA THR A 24 22.08 -18.49 19.48
C THR A 24 22.05 -17.18 18.72
N SER A 25 22.77 -16.18 19.23
CA SER A 25 23.30 -15.07 18.46
C SER A 25 24.05 -15.64 17.26
N GLY A 26 23.60 -15.34 16.04
CA GLY A 26 24.17 -15.90 14.82
C GLY A 26 24.04 -14.95 13.67
N SER A 27 24.93 -13.95 13.60
CA SER A 27 25.28 -13.30 12.35
C SER A 27 25.90 -14.33 11.41
N THR A 28 25.16 -14.73 10.36
CA THR A 28 25.72 -15.48 9.23
C THR A 28 25.26 -14.87 7.92
N SER A 29 26.19 -14.15 7.32
CA SER A 29 26.25 -13.78 5.91
C SER A 29 26.53 -15.02 5.05
N SER A 30 25.76 -15.22 3.97
CA SER A 30 26.09 -16.02 2.76
C SER A 30 24.95 -15.78 1.76
N GLY A 31 25.09 -15.40 0.48
CA GLY A 31 26.23 -15.30 -0.44
C GLY A 31 25.80 -15.84 -1.81
N GLY A 32 25.77 -14.98 -2.85
CA GLY A 32 25.73 -15.32 -4.29
C GLY A 32 24.33 -15.38 -4.96
N GLY A 33 24.05 -14.77 -6.12
CA GLY A 33 24.84 -13.91 -7.02
C GLY A 33 23.98 -13.44 -8.22
N GLY A 34 24.43 -12.38 -8.91
CA GLY A 34 24.13 -12.09 -10.32
C GLY A 34 23.08 -11.03 -10.67
N GLY A 35 23.52 -9.77 -10.84
CA GLY A 35 23.20 -8.98 -12.05
C GLY A 35 22.12 -7.88 -11.98
N GLY A 36 22.54 -6.64 -11.68
CA GLY A 36 22.12 -5.45 -12.42
C GLY A 36 21.05 -4.51 -11.84
N GLY A 37 21.50 -3.43 -11.18
CA GLY A 37 20.85 -2.11 -11.29
C GLY A 37 20.13 -1.54 -10.06
N GLY A 38 20.87 -0.86 -9.19
CA GLY A 38 20.37 0.32 -8.44
C GLY A 38 19.94 0.15 -6.98
N GLY A 39 20.84 0.46 -6.04
CA GLY A 39 20.53 1.06 -4.74
C GLY A 39 20.23 0.14 -3.54
N GLY A 40 21.15 0.08 -2.56
CA GLY A 40 20.91 -0.30 -1.16
C GLY A 40 20.35 -1.69 -0.89
N GLY A 41 21.17 -2.62 -0.39
CA GLY A 41 20.87 -4.06 -0.20
C GLY A 41 19.76 -4.46 0.80
N GLY A 42 18.75 -3.61 1.03
CA GLY A 42 17.60 -3.88 1.88
C GLY A 42 16.31 -4.22 1.11
N PRO A 43 15.27 -4.74 1.79
CA PRO A 43 13.97 -4.96 1.18
C PRO A 43 13.30 -3.63 0.81
N CYS A 44 12.54 -3.61 -0.29
CA CYS A 44 11.70 -2.46 -0.64
C CYS A 44 10.64 -2.18 0.45
N GLY A 45 10.06 -0.98 0.45
CA GLY A 45 9.10 -0.55 1.48
C GLY A 45 7.91 -1.52 1.66
N ALA A 46 7.41 -2.08 0.55
CA ALA A 46 6.36 -3.08 0.57
C ALA A 46 6.79 -4.40 1.23
N CYS A 47 7.94 -4.95 0.85
CA CYS A 47 8.46 -6.20 1.42
C CYS A 47 8.87 -6.02 2.89
N LYS A 48 9.37 -4.84 3.26
CA LYS A 48 9.64 -4.43 4.64
C LYS A 48 8.36 -4.43 5.47
N PHE A 49 7.27 -3.86 4.96
CA PHE A 49 5.95 -3.88 5.61
C PHE A 49 5.39 -5.30 5.73
N LEU A 50 5.50 -6.11 4.67
CA LEU A 50 5.05 -7.52 4.65
C LEU A 50 5.93 -8.47 5.47
N ARG A 51 7.09 -8.02 5.97
CA ARG A 51 8.09 -8.85 6.65
C ARG A 51 8.50 -10.09 5.85
N ARG A 52 8.63 -9.94 4.52
CA ARG A 52 9.01 -11.03 3.60
C ARG A 52 10.28 -10.71 2.83
N LYS A 53 10.92 -11.75 2.27
CA LYS A 53 12.12 -11.59 1.43
C LYS A 53 11.78 -10.85 0.13
N CYS A 54 12.54 -9.80 -0.18
CA CYS A 54 12.44 -9.09 -1.45
C CYS A 54 13.32 -9.80 -2.48
N VAL A 55 12.70 -10.27 -3.58
CA VAL A 55 13.39 -10.98 -4.66
C VAL A 55 13.67 -10.05 -5.85
N ALA A 56 14.65 -10.42 -6.68
CA ALA A 56 14.86 -9.77 -7.97
C ALA A 56 13.59 -9.91 -8.83
N GLY A 57 13.08 -8.79 -9.34
CA GLY A 57 11.79 -8.74 -10.05
C GLY A 57 10.57 -8.44 -9.17
N CYS A 58 10.75 -8.04 -7.90
CA CYS A 58 9.64 -7.59 -7.06
C CYS A 58 8.89 -6.42 -7.73
N ILE A 59 7.60 -6.62 -8.03
CA ILE A 59 6.75 -5.62 -8.68
C ILE A 59 6.62 -4.31 -7.87
N PHE A 60 6.83 -4.36 -6.56
CA PHE A 60 6.73 -3.19 -5.68
C PHE A 60 8.04 -2.44 -5.52
N ALA A 61 9.18 -3.06 -5.84
CA ALA A 61 10.50 -2.47 -5.59
C ALA A 61 10.73 -1.14 -6.33
N PRO A 62 10.29 -0.96 -7.59
CA PRO A 62 10.49 0.30 -8.30
C PRO A 62 9.66 1.47 -7.75
N TYR A 63 8.64 1.20 -6.92
CA TYR A 63 7.64 2.19 -6.53
C TYR A 63 7.61 2.50 -5.03
N PHE A 64 8.12 1.59 -4.19
CA PHE A 64 8.13 1.74 -2.73
C PHE A 64 9.57 1.64 -2.20
N ASP A 65 10.15 2.79 -1.92
CA ASP A 65 11.46 2.94 -1.29
C ASP A 65 11.47 2.42 0.16
N SER A 66 12.66 2.24 0.75
CA SER A 66 12.80 1.64 2.08
C SER A 66 12.47 2.56 3.26
N GLU A 67 12.52 3.89 3.04
CA GLU A 67 12.30 4.91 4.07
C GLU A 67 10.82 5.30 4.14
N GLN A 68 10.28 5.96 3.10
CA GLN A 68 8.90 6.43 3.08
C GLN A 68 7.92 5.33 2.62
N GLY A 69 8.40 4.42 1.76
CA GLY A 69 7.56 3.44 1.08
C GLY A 69 6.86 2.44 2.01
N ALA A 70 7.39 2.15 3.20
CA ALA A 70 6.70 1.27 4.16
C ALA A 70 5.41 1.91 4.70
N ALA A 71 5.43 3.21 5.00
CA ALA A 71 4.26 3.94 5.49
C ALA A 71 3.21 4.12 4.39
N HIS A 72 3.65 4.46 3.17
CA HIS A 72 2.76 4.56 2.01
C HIS A 72 2.13 3.21 1.67
N PHE A 73 2.92 2.14 1.71
CA PHE A 73 2.43 0.79 1.43
C PHE A 73 1.43 0.32 2.50
N ALA A 74 1.58 0.72 3.76
CA ALA A 74 0.61 0.39 4.81
C ALA A 74 -0.80 0.90 4.49
N ALA A 75 -0.90 2.14 3.98
CA ALA A 75 -2.18 2.72 3.58
C ALA A 75 -2.79 1.95 2.40
N VAL A 76 -1.98 1.70 1.37
CA VAL A 76 -2.38 0.95 0.18
C VAL A 76 -2.83 -0.48 0.53
N HIS A 77 -2.08 -1.15 1.39
CA HIS A 77 -2.42 -2.48 1.88
C HIS A 77 -3.73 -2.51 2.66
N LYS A 78 -3.98 -1.50 3.52
CA LYS A 78 -5.20 -1.43 4.32
C LYS A 78 -6.46 -1.19 3.47
N VAL A 79 -6.34 -0.39 2.41
CA VAL A 79 -7.50 0.01 1.59
C VAL A 79 -7.76 -0.95 0.43
N PHE A 80 -6.71 -1.33 -0.29
CA PHE A 80 -6.82 -2.14 -1.50
C PHE A 80 -6.36 -3.58 -1.29
N GLY A 81 -5.38 -3.80 -0.41
CA GLY A 81 -4.74 -5.10 -0.22
C GLY A 81 -3.60 -5.35 -1.22
N ALA A 82 -2.53 -6.00 -0.77
CA ALA A 82 -1.34 -6.25 -1.59
C ALA A 82 -1.66 -7.03 -2.88
N SER A 83 -2.51 -8.05 -2.80
CA SER A 83 -2.85 -8.90 -3.95
C SER A 83 -3.62 -8.14 -5.04
N ASN A 84 -4.53 -7.25 -4.64
CA ASN A 84 -5.33 -6.48 -5.59
C ASN A 84 -4.45 -5.45 -6.30
N VAL A 85 -3.57 -4.78 -5.56
CA VAL A 85 -2.61 -3.83 -6.15
C VAL A 85 -1.64 -4.54 -7.07
N SER A 86 -1.13 -5.72 -6.69
CA SER A 86 -0.28 -6.52 -7.58
C SER A 86 -0.98 -6.85 -8.90
N LYS A 87 -2.23 -7.32 -8.85
CA LYS A 87 -3.02 -7.63 -10.06
C LYS A 87 -3.28 -6.37 -10.89
N LEU A 88 -3.63 -5.26 -10.25
CA LEU A 88 -3.87 -3.98 -10.91
C LEU A 88 -2.61 -3.49 -11.64
N LEU A 89 -1.45 -3.50 -10.99
CA LEU A 89 -0.18 -3.09 -11.62
C LEU A 89 0.21 -4.00 -12.78
N LEU A 90 -0.11 -5.30 -12.73
CA LEU A 90 0.16 -6.22 -13.84
C LEU A 90 -0.68 -5.89 -15.08
N HIS A 91 -1.93 -5.45 -14.91
CA HIS A 91 -2.81 -5.04 -16.02
C HIS A 91 -2.48 -3.66 -16.60
N ILE A 92 -1.77 -2.82 -15.85
CA ILE A 92 -1.39 -1.48 -16.31
C ILE A 92 -0.09 -1.56 -17.11
N PRO A 93 -0.01 -0.90 -18.29
CA PRO A 93 1.22 -0.87 -19.07
C PRO A 93 2.35 -0.19 -18.30
N VAL A 94 3.57 -0.70 -18.44
CA VAL A 94 4.72 -0.35 -17.57
C VAL A 94 4.95 1.16 -17.45
N HIS A 95 4.80 1.91 -18.55
CA HIS A 95 5.00 3.35 -18.60
C HIS A 95 3.99 4.15 -17.75
N LYS A 96 2.82 3.59 -17.41
CA LYS A 96 1.81 4.24 -16.55
C LYS A 96 1.79 3.73 -15.12
N ARG A 97 2.60 2.71 -14.80
CA ARG A 97 2.56 2.09 -13.47
C ARG A 97 2.99 3.04 -12.36
N LEU A 98 3.94 3.93 -12.64
CA LEU A 98 4.37 4.94 -11.68
C LEU A 98 3.20 5.87 -11.30
N ASP A 99 2.55 6.45 -12.31
CA ASP A 99 1.39 7.32 -12.10
C ASP A 99 0.25 6.58 -11.38
N ALA A 100 0.00 5.33 -11.76
CA ALA A 100 -0.99 4.49 -11.10
C ALA A 100 -0.68 4.28 -9.62
N VAL A 101 0.58 3.99 -9.25
CA VAL A 101 0.96 3.84 -7.84
C VAL A 101 0.78 5.15 -7.08
N VAL A 102 1.11 6.30 -7.67
CA VAL A 102 0.89 7.62 -7.06
C VAL A 102 -0.59 7.82 -6.76
N THR A 103 -1.47 7.55 -7.73
CA THR A 103 -2.93 7.65 -7.56
C THR A 103 -3.44 6.69 -6.49
N ILE A 104 -3.03 5.42 -6.51
CA ILE A 104 -3.42 4.40 -5.52
C ILE A 104 -3.01 4.83 -4.11
N CYS A 105 -1.78 5.35 -3.95
CA CYS A 105 -1.30 5.88 -2.67
C CYS A 105 -2.16 7.05 -2.18
N TYR A 106 -2.46 8.00 -3.06
CA TYR A 106 -3.31 9.15 -2.74
C TYR A 106 -4.72 8.72 -2.31
N GLU A 107 -5.36 7.85 -3.08
CA GLU A 107 -6.71 7.35 -2.78
C GLU A 107 -6.75 6.56 -1.48
N ALA A 108 -5.73 5.73 -1.22
CA ALA A 108 -5.62 4.98 0.02
C ALA A 108 -5.51 5.92 1.22
N GLN A 109 -4.64 6.93 1.14
CA GLN A 109 -4.49 7.92 2.21
C GLN A 109 -5.77 8.74 2.41
N ALA A 110 -6.46 9.10 1.34
CA ALA A 110 -7.73 9.82 1.43
C ALA A 110 -8.79 8.98 2.16
N ARG A 111 -8.92 7.68 1.82
CA ARG A 111 -9.83 6.75 2.52
C ARG A 111 -9.45 6.49 3.97
N LEU A 112 -8.18 6.59 4.34
CA LEU A 112 -7.78 6.50 5.75
C LEU A 112 -8.16 7.75 6.55
N ARG A 113 -8.11 8.93 5.92
CA ARG A 113 -8.50 10.20 6.55
C ARG A 113 -10.02 10.35 6.63
N ASP A 114 -10.72 9.97 5.57
CA ASP A 114 -12.18 9.99 5.48
C ASP A 114 -12.66 8.60 5.03
N PRO A 115 -13.09 7.73 5.97
CA PRO A 115 -13.55 6.38 5.64
C PRO A 115 -14.91 6.36 4.92
N VAL A 116 -15.64 7.48 4.88
CA VAL A 116 -16.96 7.57 4.23
C VAL A 116 -16.81 8.02 2.79
N TYR A 117 -16.13 9.14 2.55
CA TYR A 117 -16.04 9.76 1.21
C TYR A 117 -14.64 9.68 0.59
N GLY A 118 -13.58 9.49 1.37
CA GLY A 118 -12.21 9.38 0.87
C GLY A 118 -11.78 10.53 -0.05
N CYS A 119 -11.38 10.20 -1.28
CA CYS A 119 -11.01 11.21 -2.28
C CYS A 119 -12.21 12.00 -2.84
N VAL A 120 -13.44 11.48 -2.70
CA VAL A 120 -14.66 12.14 -3.21
C VAL A 120 -14.96 13.43 -2.43
N ALA A 121 -14.65 13.48 -1.13
CA ALA A 121 -14.77 14.72 -0.34
C ALA A 121 -13.93 15.86 -0.93
N HIS A 122 -12.72 15.54 -1.42
CA HIS A 122 -11.85 16.53 -2.07
C HIS A 122 -12.46 17.00 -3.40
N ILE A 123 -13.04 16.09 -4.18
CA ILE A 123 -13.75 16.44 -5.42
C ILE A 123 -14.91 17.40 -5.12
N PHE A 124 -15.74 17.06 -4.13
CA PHE A 124 -16.88 17.90 -3.74
C PHE A 124 -16.46 19.29 -3.27
N ALA A 125 -15.41 19.36 -2.43
CA ALA A 125 -14.87 20.64 -1.96
C ALA A 125 -14.38 21.51 -3.13
N LEU A 126 -13.71 20.92 -4.12
CA LEU A 126 -13.27 21.62 -5.33
C LEU A 126 -14.45 22.09 -6.18
N GLN A 127 -15.48 21.26 -6.37
CA GLN A 127 -16.69 21.62 -7.10
C GLN A 127 -17.42 22.80 -6.44
N GLN A 128 -17.52 22.80 -5.11
CA GLN A 128 -18.13 23.89 -4.37
C GLN A 128 -17.32 25.19 -4.50
N GLN A 129 -15.99 25.13 -4.46
CA GLN A 129 -15.14 26.30 -4.67
C GLN A 129 -15.31 26.90 -6.07
N VAL A 130 -15.38 26.06 -7.10
CA VAL A 130 -15.63 26.51 -8.48
C VAL A 130 -17.00 27.16 -8.58
N SER A 131 -18.04 26.55 -8.01
CA SER A 131 -19.39 27.11 -7.98
C SER A 131 -19.44 28.47 -7.30
N ILE A 132 -18.83 28.61 -6.11
CA ILE A 132 -18.79 29.88 -5.37
C ILE A 132 -18.05 30.93 -6.18
N LYS A 133 -16.86 30.61 -6.71
CA LYS A 133 -16.06 31.55 -7.50
C LYS A 133 -16.79 32.02 -8.75
N LEU A 134 -17.47 31.14 -9.49
CA LEU A 134 -18.27 31.54 -10.64
C LEU A 134 -19.46 32.40 -10.23
N SER A 135 -20.19 32.04 -9.16
CA SER A 135 -21.32 32.85 -8.67
C SER A 135 -20.89 34.25 -8.22
N THR A 136 -19.72 34.38 -7.57
CA THR A 136 -19.17 35.68 -7.15
C THR A 136 -18.61 36.53 -8.30
N HIS A 137 -18.35 35.94 -9.47
CA HIS A 137 -17.80 36.66 -10.62
C HIS A 137 -18.86 37.07 -11.65
N ILE A 138 -20.12 36.61 -11.46
CA ILE A 138 -21.30 36.93 -12.28
C ILE A 138 -22.22 37.94 -11.57
N THR A 139 -22.02 38.20 -10.28
CA THR A 139 -22.75 39.21 -9.49
C THR A 139 -21.85 40.42 -9.24
#